data_AF-A0A821RW46-F1
#
_entry.id   AF-A0A821RW46-F1
#
_cell.length_a   1.000
_cell.length_b   1.000
_cell.length_c   1.000
_cell.angle_alpha   90.00
_cell.angle_beta   90.00
_cell.angle_gamma   90.00
#
_symmetry.space_group_name_H-M   'P 1'
#
loop_
_entity.id
_entity.type
_entity.pdbx_description
1 polymer ?
#
loop_
_entity_poly.entity_id
_entity_poly.type
_entity_poly.pdbx_seq_one_letter_code
_entity_poly.pdbx_strand_id
1 'polypeptide(L)'
;SVNYPNETDIHVLLGLALLNVAEHQSQMEPAEMKEARIVLQDVLRNESNHSGALHYLIHAYDVAQVNISQQATGYAHHYGEVALTSSHGQHMPAHIWVRIGSWQLALSADLHATTASFELCTTRLLNKIVPISSIELKPVFALLNATQRVLLLQCDAENRAHSMEWLSYSRLQTGDWSGSLGLLQDLFISNNISNLTPNHYLSFAYRTQTRMMITLFHWFPYDSQFLNTTQQFAELDEMKATALGNISPAQWYPIWSEAGIRWSECLRLLMLGNTTHIVDQYLARLGVLSNKTASLNQYISDSISIMISHIRAIRYYKNESWQECLNELSDADQRDAKLVPNTNTPSLLFAYSSELLAVHLLLLHEKFQNGLIPGNYTLRSRQTSVMDFATKALALYQEANAVAPNRIVNIIGMARVNAQLDKINEARQFYQLLLTQMNLSNNTDSIFTQEANSFIAKYPIQPNFASKQHSYFSSIFLLLFFNLFKIINQ
;
A
#
# COMPACT_ATOMS: atom_id res chain seq x y z
N SER A 1 8.07 24.20 27.17
CA SER A 1 9.25 23.43 27.61
C SER A 1 10.17 24.23 28.51
N VAL A 2 10.66 25.42 28.11
CA VAL A 2 11.66 26.20 28.89
C VAL A 2 11.24 26.50 30.34
N ASN A 3 9.96 26.75 30.60
CA ASN A 3 9.45 27.00 31.96
C ASN A 3 9.22 25.72 32.79
N TYR A 4 9.27 24.54 32.16
CA TYR A 4 9.01 23.23 32.77
C TYR A 4 10.03 22.19 32.26
N PRO A 5 11.33 22.37 32.55
CA PRO A 5 12.40 21.56 31.95
C PRO A 5 12.38 20.09 32.41
N ASN A 6 11.78 19.80 33.56
CA ASN A 6 11.75 18.46 34.16
C ASN A 6 10.42 17.71 33.94
N GLU A 7 9.43 18.34 33.30
CA GLU A 7 8.11 17.74 33.07
C GLU A 7 8.08 17.07 31.69
N THR A 8 8.37 15.77 31.64
CA THR A 8 8.48 14.98 30.40
C THR A 8 7.19 14.99 29.59
N ASP A 9 6.03 14.87 30.23
CA ASP A 9 4.71 14.94 29.58
C ASP A 9 4.49 16.26 28.81
N ILE A 10 4.95 17.40 29.35
CA ILE A 10 4.85 18.70 28.66
C ILE A 10 5.69 18.72 27.39
N HIS A 11 6.85 18.05 27.40
CA HIS A 11 7.74 17.97 26.24
C HIS A 11 7.19 17.00 25.20
N VAL A 12 6.55 15.92 25.62
CA VAL A 12 5.82 15.01 24.73
C VAL A 12 4.67 15.72 24.03
N LEU A 13 3.88 16.53 24.76
CA LEU A 13 2.82 17.35 24.16
C LEU A 13 3.37 18.41 23.20
N LEU A 14 4.55 18.98 23.48
CA LEU A 14 5.25 19.86 22.54
C LEU A 14 5.65 19.10 21.26
N GLY A 15 6.20 17.89 21.39
CA GLY A 15 6.50 17.03 20.25
C GLY A 15 5.27 16.76 19.39
N LEU A 16 4.13 16.43 20.01
CA LEU A 16 2.85 16.27 19.30
C LEU A 16 2.41 17.56 18.60
N ALA A 17 2.50 18.71 19.27
CA ALA A 17 2.13 19.99 18.68
C ALA A 17 2.97 20.31 17.44
N LEU A 18 4.29 20.09 17.50
CA LEU A 18 5.20 20.25 16.37
C LEU A 18 4.82 19.35 15.18
N LEU A 19 4.46 18.09 15.44
CA LEU A 19 3.98 17.19 14.38
C LEU A 19 2.70 17.69 13.71
N ASN A 20 1.78 18.30 14.47
CA ASN A 20 0.51 18.79 13.91
C ASN A 20 0.66 20.06 13.06
N VAL A 21 1.72 20.86 13.28
CA VAL A 21 1.99 22.08 12.49
C VAL A 21 2.99 21.85 11.36
N ALA A 22 3.56 20.65 11.24
CA ALA A 22 4.52 20.31 10.22
C ALA A 22 3.93 20.40 8.80
N GLU A 23 4.61 21.12 7.90
CA GLU A 23 4.18 21.31 6.53
C GLU A 23 4.52 20.11 5.62
N HIS A 24 3.78 19.00 5.78
CA HIS A 24 4.02 17.75 5.04
C HIS A 24 3.83 17.84 3.52
N GLN A 25 3.13 18.86 3.01
CA GLN A 25 2.74 18.95 1.60
C GLN A 25 3.86 19.51 0.69
N SER A 26 4.82 20.24 1.26
CA SER A 26 5.84 20.97 0.51
C SER A 26 7.26 20.45 0.76
N GLN A 27 7.47 19.64 1.81
CA GLN A 27 8.81 19.24 2.26
C GLN A 27 8.88 17.74 2.59
N MET A 28 9.92 17.05 2.10
CA MET A 28 10.19 15.65 2.45
C MET A 28 10.53 15.46 3.94
N GLU A 29 11.00 16.52 4.60
CA GLU A 29 11.38 16.51 6.02
C GLU A 29 11.18 17.90 6.63
N PRO A 30 9.96 18.22 7.10
CA PRO A 30 9.64 19.48 7.75
C PRO A 30 10.55 19.79 8.95
N ALA A 31 10.87 21.07 9.15
CA ALA A 31 11.72 21.51 10.26
C ALA A 31 11.11 21.14 11.62
N GLU A 32 9.79 21.20 11.74
CA GLU A 32 9.03 20.89 12.95
C GLU A 32 9.14 19.39 13.29
N MET A 33 9.22 18.50 12.29
CA MET A 33 9.46 17.08 12.55
C MET A 33 10.88 16.85 13.11
N LYS A 34 11.88 17.60 12.63
CA LYS A 34 13.25 17.53 13.17
C LYS A 34 13.29 17.99 14.62
N GLU A 35 12.63 19.11 14.91
CA GLU A 35 12.52 19.63 16.27
C GLU A 35 11.77 18.65 17.19
N ALA A 36 10.67 18.06 16.71
CA ALA A 36 9.93 17.05 17.45
C ALA A 36 10.82 15.84 17.80
N ARG A 37 11.66 15.36 16.88
CA ARG A 37 12.60 14.26 17.17
C ARG A 37 13.55 14.61 18.30
N ILE A 38 14.13 15.81 18.28
CA ILE A 38 15.07 16.27 19.33
C ILE A 38 14.37 16.28 20.69
N VAL A 39 13.21 16.94 20.77
CA VAL A 39 12.44 17.06 22.02
C VAL A 39 12.03 15.68 22.56
N LEU A 40 11.55 14.79 21.70
CA LEU A 40 11.08 13.47 22.10
C LEU A 40 12.24 12.53 22.47
N GLN A 41 13.39 12.63 21.80
CA GLN A 41 14.61 11.89 22.18
C GLN A 41 15.15 12.35 23.53
N ASP A 42 15.05 13.64 23.86
CA ASP A 42 15.42 14.15 25.18
C ASP A 42 14.55 13.55 26.28
N VAL A 43 13.24 13.40 26.03
CA VAL A 43 12.34 12.70 26.96
C VAL A 43 12.79 11.25 27.16
N LEU A 44 13.07 10.52 26.08
CA LEU A 44 13.48 9.10 26.16
C LEU A 44 14.84 8.88 26.83
N ARG A 45 15.72 9.89 26.88
CA ARG A 45 16.96 9.81 27.67
C ARG A 45 16.69 9.79 29.17
N ASN A 46 15.63 10.46 29.62
CA ASN A 46 15.24 10.51 31.03
C ASN A 46 14.28 9.37 31.39
N GLU A 47 13.35 9.04 30.50
CA GLU A 47 12.30 8.05 30.68
C GLU A 47 12.19 7.15 29.44
N SER A 48 13.05 6.13 29.36
CA SER A 48 13.18 5.26 28.17
C SER A 48 11.88 4.59 27.74
N ASN A 49 10.99 4.29 28.69
CA ASN A 49 9.74 3.58 28.45
C ASN A 49 8.53 4.52 28.32
N HIS A 50 8.74 5.83 28.17
CA HIS A 50 7.65 6.79 28.04
C HIS A 50 6.86 6.54 26.75
N SER A 51 5.65 5.97 26.87
CA SER A 51 4.84 5.51 25.75
C SER A 51 4.47 6.63 24.77
N GLY A 52 4.03 7.79 25.27
CA GLY A 52 3.73 8.96 24.43
C GLY A 52 4.95 9.46 23.64
N ALA A 53 6.14 9.48 24.25
CA ALA A 53 7.37 9.88 23.58
C ALA A 53 7.75 8.91 22.47
N LEU A 54 7.74 7.60 22.75
CA LEU A 54 7.99 6.55 21.75
C LEU A 54 6.99 6.63 20.59
N HIS A 55 5.70 6.79 20.89
CA HIS A 55 4.64 6.91 19.89
C HIS A 55 4.88 8.11 18.97
N TYR A 56 5.00 9.32 19.51
CA TYR A 56 5.17 10.51 18.68
C TYR A 56 6.52 10.52 17.97
N LEU A 57 7.56 9.89 18.54
CA LEU A 57 8.85 9.78 17.87
C LEU A 57 8.76 8.90 16.61
N ILE A 58 7.98 7.81 16.65
CA ILE A 58 7.70 7.01 15.45
C ILE A 58 7.05 7.89 14.37
N HIS A 59 6.02 8.66 14.70
CA HIS A 59 5.40 9.59 13.73
C HIS A 59 6.39 10.64 13.21
N ALA A 60 7.29 11.14 14.06
CA ALA A 60 8.31 12.09 13.66
C ALA A 60 9.32 11.49 12.65
N TYR A 61 9.51 10.18 12.67
CA TYR A 61 10.36 9.43 11.73
C TYR A 61 9.58 8.75 10.59
N ASP A 62 8.26 8.79 10.58
CA ASP A 62 7.40 8.28 9.50
C ASP A 62 7.41 9.22 8.29
N VAL A 63 8.58 9.26 7.65
CA VAL A 63 8.84 9.95 6.40
C VAL A 63 9.33 8.94 5.37
N ALA A 64 9.31 9.32 4.10
CA ALA A 64 9.65 8.42 3.01
C ALA A 64 11.14 8.31 2.70
N GLN A 65 11.94 9.23 3.24
CA GLN A 65 13.38 9.11 3.19
C GLN A 65 13.80 7.92 4.05
N VAL A 66 14.00 6.77 3.40
CA VAL A 66 14.25 5.47 4.05
C VAL A 66 15.38 5.53 5.08
N ASN A 67 16.45 6.28 4.79
CA ASN A 67 17.60 6.49 5.69
C ASN A 67 17.24 7.25 6.97
N ILE A 68 16.19 8.06 6.96
CA ILE A 68 15.66 8.75 8.13
C ILE A 68 14.75 7.80 8.91
N SER A 69 13.78 7.15 8.27
CA SER A 69 12.85 6.22 8.93
C SER A 69 13.59 5.05 9.59
N GLN A 70 14.68 4.58 8.96
CA GLN A 70 15.53 3.52 9.51
C GLN A 70 16.18 3.89 10.86
N GLN A 71 16.34 5.18 11.18
CA GLN A 71 16.87 5.59 12.48
C GLN A 71 15.90 5.28 13.63
N ALA A 72 14.61 5.04 13.32
CA ALA A 72 13.58 4.74 14.31
C ALA A 72 13.36 3.25 14.57
N THR A 73 14.12 2.35 13.95
CA THR A 73 13.92 0.90 14.11
C THR A 73 13.97 0.47 15.58
N GLY A 74 14.95 0.98 16.35
CA GLY A 74 15.07 0.71 17.78
C GLY A 74 13.87 1.19 18.60
N TYR A 75 13.37 2.40 18.31
CA TYR A 75 12.17 2.94 18.97
C TYR A 75 10.90 2.19 18.58
N ALA A 76 10.78 1.78 17.32
CA ALA A 76 9.65 0.99 16.82
C ALA A 76 9.59 -0.39 17.49
N HIS A 77 10.72 -1.10 17.62
CA HIS A 77 10.78 -2.34 18.39
C HIS A 77 10.39 -2.10 19.85
N HIS A 78 11.01 -1.12 20.51
CA HIS A 78 10.77 -0.86 21.92
C HIS A 78 9.32 -0.45 22.21
N TYR A 79 8.70 0.34 21.34
CA TYR A 79 7.30 0.72 21.51
C TYR A 79 6.35 -0.49 21.42
N GLY A 80 6.64 -1.44 20.53
CA GLY A 80 5.91 -2.71 20.45
C GLY A 80 5.95 -3.52 21.76
N GLU A 81 7.04 -3.43 22.53
CA GLU A 81 7.16 -4.08 23.84
C GLU A 81 6.47 -3.30 24.96
N VAL A 82 6.40 -1.97 24.85
CA VAL A 82 5.77 -1.09 25.85
C VAL A 82 4.24 -1.09 25.72
N ALA A 83 3.71 -1.09 24.50
CA ALA A 83 2.28 -0.90 24.22
C ALA A 83 1.51 -2.21 23.96
N LEU A 84 1.76 -3.28 24.71
CA LEU A 84 1.26 -4.65 24.46
C LEU A 84 -0.26 -4.78 24.27
N THR A 85 -1.05 -4.03 25.04
CA THR A 85 -2.51 -4.19 25.07
C THR A 85 -3.27 -3.15 24.23
N SER A 86 -2.54 -2.26 23.55
CA SER A 86 -3.12 -1.21 22.71
C SER A 86 -3.05 -1.64 21.25
N SER A 87 -4.20 -1.83 20.60
CA SER A 87 -4.29 -2.09 19.16
C SER A 87 -3.52 -1.04 18.36
N HIS A 88 -3.82 0.24 18.58
CA HIS A 88 -3.10 1.34 17.95
C HIS A 88 -1.60 1.35 18.31
N GLY A 89 -1.27 1.05 19.58
CA GLY A 89 0.11 0.97 20.04
C GLY A 89 0.93 -0.10 19.32
N GLN A 90 0.37 -1.29 19.16
CA GLN A 90 0.98 -2.41 18.42
C GLN A 90 1.06 -2.15 16.91
N HIS A 91 0.18 -1.32 16.36
CA HIS A 91 0.21 -0.93 14.95
C HIS A 91 1.34 0.04 14.65
N MET A 92 1.63 0.99 15.56
CA MET A 92 2.60 2.07 15.32
C MET A 92 3.96 1.64 14.73
N PRO A 93 4.61 0.54 15.15
CA PRO A 93 5.84 0.07 14.53
C PRO A 93 5.73 -0.17 13.02
N ALA A 94 4.55 -0.58 12.52
CA ALA A 94 4.30 -0.81 11.10
C ALA A 94 4.55 0.43 10.24
N HIS A 95 4.36 1.64 10.78
CA HIS A 95 4.71 2.88 10.07
C HIS A 95 6.18 2.88 9.65
N ILE A 96 7.10 2.51 10.53
CA ILE A 96 8.54 2.43 10.21
C ILE A 96 8.83 1.23 9.30
N TRP A 97 8.24 0.08 9.58
CA TRP A 97 8.50 -1.15 8.83
C TRP A 97 8.11 -1.04 7.36
N VAL A 98 6.98 -0.39 7.06
CA VAL A 98 6.55 -0.11 5.69
C VAL A 98 7.51 0.84 4.98
N ARG A 99 8.03 1.88 5.65
CA ARG A 99 9.00 2.81 5.04
C ARG A 99 10.29 2.14 4.62
N ILE A 100 10.79 1.21 5.42
CA ILE A 100 12.07 0.55 5.14
C ILE A 100 11.92 -0.74 4.33
N GLY A 101 10.70 -1.12 3.96
CA GLY A 101 10.42 -2.34 3.20
C GLY A 101 10.57 -3.63 4.01
N SER A 102 10.39 -3.57 5.33
CA SER A 102 10.38 -4.73 6.23
C SER A 102 8.96 -5.30 6.37
N TRP A 103 8.42 -5.82 5.27
CA TRP A 103 7.03 -6.26 5.17
C TRP A 103 6.63 -7.37 6.16
N GLN A 104 7.56 -8.24 6.56
CA GLN A 104 7.29 -9.25 7.60
C GLN A 104 7.09 -8.63 8.99
N LEU A 105 7.88 -7.60 9.33
CA LEU A 105 7.71 -6.88 10.59
C LEU A 105 6.44 -6.04 10.57
N ALA A 106 6.11 -5.41 9.43
CA ALA A 106 4.83 -4.71 9.26
C ALA A 106 3.64 -5.67 9.45
N LEU A 107 3.68 -6.83 8.79
CA LEU A 107 2.69 -7.89 8.93
C LEU A 107 2.54 -8.32 10.40
N SER A 108 3.65 -8.56 11.10
CA SER A 108 3.63 -8.98 12.51
C SER A 108 3.04 -7.90 13.42
N ALA A 109 3.40 -6.64 13.23
CA ALA A 109 2.89 -5.52 14.02
C ALA A 109 1.38 -5.34 13.84
N ASP A 110 0.90 -5.33 12.59
CA ASP A 110 -0.53 -5.19 12.30
C ASP A 110 -1.36 -6.41 12.75
N LEU A 111 -0.76 -7.60 12.71
CA LEU A 111 -1.34 -8.83 13.24
C LEU A 111 -1.50 -8.75 14.76
N HIS A 112 -0.45 -8.31 15.47
CA HIS A 112 -0.52 -8.09 16.91
C HIS A 112 -1.53 -7.00 17.28
N ALA A 113 -1.61 -5.92 16.50
CA ALA A 113 -2.60 -4.86 16.70
C ALA A 113 -4.04 -5.38 16.62
N THR A 114 -4.35 -6.10 15.54
CA THR A 114 -5.67 -6.72 15.36
C THR A 114 -5.95 -7.73 16.47
N THR A 115 -4.94 -8.51 16.88
CA THR A 115 -5.05 -9.50 17.96
C THR A 115 -5.36 -8.84 19.29
N ALA A 116 -4.59 -7.81 19.68
CA ALA A 116 -4.76 -7.07 20.92
C ALA A 116 -6.17 -6.46 21.05
N SER A 117 -6.73 -5.97 19.94
CA SER A 117 -8.12 -5.48 19.90
C SER A 117 -9.13 -6.57 20.25
N PHE A 118 -9.03 -7.74 19.60
CA PHE A 118 -9.93 -8.85 19.86
C PHE A 118 -9.76 -9.40 21.28
N GLU A 119 -8.53 -9.61 21.76
CA GLU A 119 -8.28 -10.11 23.11
C GLU A 119 -8.83 -9.15 24.18
N LEU A 120 -8.59 -7.85 24.03
CA LEU A 120 -9.13 -6.82 24.92
C LEU A 120 -10.66 -6.89 24.96
N CYS A 121 -11.30 -6.86 23.80
CA CYS A 121 -12.75 -6.76 23.70
C CYS A 121 -13.46 -8.07 24.10
N THR A 122 -12.93 -9.24 23.70
CA THR A 122 -13.46 -10.54 24.13
C THR A 122 -13.29 -10.76 25.62
N THR A 123 -12.14 -10.39 26.19
CA THR A 123 -11.88 -10.49 27.64
C THR A 123 -12.87 -9.64 28.42
N ARG A 124 -13.12 -8.40 27.98
CA ARG A 124 -14.14 -7.52 28.58
C ARG A 124 -15.55 -8.11 28.51
N LEU A 125 -15.92 -8.72 27.39
CA LEU A 125 -17.28 -9.27 27.19
C LEU A 125 -17.52 -10.57 27.96
N LEU A 126 -16.49 -11.41 28.10
CA LEU A 126 -16.59 -12.72 28.73
C LEU A 126 -16.13 -12.72 30.19
N ASN A 127 -15.57 -11.60 30.67
CA ASN A 127 -15.00 -11.45 32.01
C ASN A 127 -13.96 -12.52 32.36
N LYS A 128 -13.17 -12.95 31.36
CA LYS A 128 -12.05 -13.90 31.50
C LYS A 128 -11.08 -13.70 30.35
N ILE A 129 -9.80 -13.99 30.58
CA ILE A 129 -8.78 -13.92 29.51
C ILE A 129 -9.11 -14.98 28.47
N VAL A 130 -9.25 -14.57 27.21
CA VAL A 130 -9.45 -15.45 26.07
C VAL A 130 -8.38 -15.17 25.04
N PRO A 131 -7.35 -16.04 24.95
CA PRO A 131 -6.42 -16.00 23.83
C PRO A 131 -7.20 -16.29 22.55
N ILE A 132 -7.09 -15.43 21.55
CA ILE A 132 -7.67 -15.70 20.24
C ILE A 132 -6.63 -16.32 19.32
N SER A 133 -6.93 -17.50 18.79
CA SER A 133 -6.04 -18.22 17.86
C SER A 133 -6.21 -17.78 16.40
N SER A 134 -7.14 -16.86 16.14
CA SER A 134 -7.42 -16.31 14.82
C SER A 134 -7.94 -14.89 14.97
N ILE A 135 -7.51 -14.04 14.05
CA ILE A 135 -7.98 -12.65 13.88
C ILE A 135 -9.17 -12.53 12.91
N GLU A 136 -9.66 -13.64 12.37
CA GLU A 136 -10.87 -13.64 11.54
C GLU A 136 -12.12 -13.64 12.43
N LEU A 137 -13.18 -12.93 12.02
CA LEU A 137 -14.38 -12.80 12.83
C LEU A 137 -15.11 -14.12 13.02
N LYS A 138 -15.11 -15.01 12.03
CA LYS A 138 -15.89 -16.26 12.10
C LYS A 138 -15.48 -17.14 13.30
N PRO A 139 -14.20 -17.47 13.52
CA PRO A 139 -13.74 -18.14 14.74
C PRO A 139 -14.09 -17.38 16.02
N VAL A 140 -13.89 -16.06 16.06
CA VAL A 140 -14.17 -15.25 17.27
C VAL A 140 -15.67 -15.23 17.58
N PHE A 141 -16.53 -15.10 16.57
CA PHE A 141 -17.99 -15.10 16.71
C PHE A 141 -18.55 -16.43 17.18
N ALA A 142 -17.85 -17.55 16.93
CA ALA A 142 -18.25 -18.86 17.44
C ALA A 142 -18.19 -18.91 18.98
N LEU A 143 -17.40 -18.05 19.62
CA LEU A 143 -17.30 -17.93 21.08
C LEU A 143 -18.42 -17.06 21.68
N LEU A 144 -19.18 -16.34 20.86
CA LEU A 144 -20.04 -15.24 21.29
C LEU A 144 -21.49 -15.43 20.83
N ASN A 145 -22.44 -15.04 21.69
CA ASN A 145 -23.85 -14.93 21.31
C ASN A 145 -24.11 -13.68 20.44
N ALA A 146 -25.31 -13.55 19.88
CA ALA A 146 -25.65 -12.46 18.95
C ALA A 146 -25.42 -11.06 19.55
N THR A 147 -25.84 -10.82 20.79
CA THR A 147 -25.64 -9.54 21.48
C THR A 147 -24.16 -9.25 21.70
N GLN A 148 -23.39 -10.26 22.13
CA GLN A 148 -21.95 -10.12 22.35
C GLN A 148 -21.18 -9.83 21.04
N ARG A 149 -21.60 -10.40 19.90
CA ARG A 149 -20.99 -10.09 18.59
C ARG A 149 -21.13 -8.62 18.25
N VAL A 150 -22.32 -8.04 18.43
CA VAL A 150 -22.54 -6.59 18.19
C VAL A 150 -21.65 -5.75 19.10
N LEU A 151 -21.60 -6.08 20.40
CA LEU A 151 -20.76 -5.35 21.36
C LEU A 151 -19.26 -5.48 21.07
N LEU A 152 -18.80 -6.65 20.61
CA LEU A 152 -17.41 -6.85 20.17
C LEU A 152 -17.07 -5.88 19.03
N LEU A 153 -17.96 -5.78 18.04
CA LEU A 153 -17.77 -4.92 16.89
C LEU A 153 -17.79 -3.42 17.22
N GLN A 154 -18.37 -3.03 18.35
CA GLN A 154 -18.35 -1.64 18.84
C GLN A 154 -17.10 -1.33 19.67
N CYS A 155 -16.63 -2.32 20.43
CA CYS A 155 -15.42 -2.18 21.22
C CYS A 155 -14.20 -2.01 20.31
N ASP A 156 -13.43 -0.94 20.54
CA ASP A 156 -12.17 -0.65 19.84
C ASP A 156 -12.30 -0.59 18.30
N ALA A 157 -13.48 -0.17 17.82
CA ALA A 157 -13.88 -0.30 16.42
C ALA A 157 -12.95 0.42 15.43
N GLU A 158 -12.62 1.69 15.69
CA GLU A 158 -11.73 2.48 14.83
C GLU A 158 -10.33 1.88 14.76
N ASN A 159 -9.72 1.57 15.91
CA ASN A 159 -8.37 1.01 15.95
C ASN A 159 -8.31 -0.38 15.30
N ARG A 160 -9.33 -1.21 15.50
CA ARG A 160 -9.44 -2.51 14.84
C ARG A 160 -9.59 -2.36 13.33
N ALA A 161 -10.51 -1.51 12.87
CA ALA A 161 -10.73 -1.29 11.44
C ALA A 161 -9.47 -0.75 10.75
N HIS A 162 -8.78 0.17 11.40
CA HIS A 162 -7.51 0.73 10.93
C HIS A 162 -6.43 -0.34 10.83
N SER A 163 -6.23 -1.13 11.90
CA SER A 163 -5.24 -2.21 11.93
C SER A 163 -5.54 -3.30 10.90
N MET A 164 -6.81 -3.65 10.69
CA MET A 164 -7.23 -4.61 9.67
C MET A 164 -6.96 -4.10 8.24
N GLU A 165 -7.17 -2.81 7.97
CA GLU A 165 -6.88 -2.20 6.66
C GLU A 165 -5.37 -2.24 6.35
N TRP A 166 -4.51 -1.93 7.33
CA TRP A 166 -3.05 -2.04 7.20
C TRP A 166 -2.57 -3.48 7.13
N LEU A 167 -3.12 -4.36 7.97
CA LEU A 167 -2.81 -5.78 7.93
C LEU A 167 -3.12 -6.38 6.55
N SER A 168 -4.26 -6.01 5.98
CA SER A 168 -4.61 -6.41 4.61
C SER A 168 -3.55 -5.97 3.60
N TYR A 169 -3.00 -4.76 3.74
CA TYR A 169 -1.92 -4.29 2.87
C TYR A 169 -0.60 -5.05 3.08
N SER A 170 -0.20 -5.27 4.33
CA SER A 170 0.99 -6.04 4.69
C SER A 170 0.89 -7.51 4.23
N ARG A 171 -0.30 -8.12 4.31
CA ARG A 171 -0.60 -9.45 3.72
C ARG A 171 -0.40 -9.47 2.22
N LEU A 172 -0.91 -8.46 1.51
CA LEU A 172 -0.65 -8.34 0.07
C LEU A 172 0.85 -8.25 -0.22
N GLN A 173 1.64 -7.45 0.51
CA GLN A 173 3.10 -7.37 0.30
C GLN A 173 3.88 -8.62 0.71
N THR A 174 3.21 -9.64 1.24
CA THR A 174 3.80 -10.96 1.56
C THR A 174 3.16 -12.10 0.75
N GLY A 175 2.32 -11.75 -0.23
CA GLY A 175 1.66 -12.67 -1.16
C GLY A 175 0.34 -13.25 -0.65
N ASP A 176 -0.06 -12.98 0.59
CA ASP A 176 -1.25 -13.55 1.24
C ASP A 176 -2.53 -12.79 0.86
N TRP A 177 -2.94 -12.90 -0.41
CA TRP A 177 -4.18 -12.26 -0.86
C TRP A 177 -5.42 -12.90 -0.25
N SER A 178 -5.40 -14.21 0.04
CA SER A 178 -6.52 -14.93 0.65
C SER A 178 -6.81 -14.44 2.06
N GLY A 179 -5.77 -14.24 2.87
CA GLY A 179 -5.92 -13.64 4.18
C GLY A 179 -6.39 -12.19 4.09
N SER A 180 -5.91 -11.44 3.10
CA SER A 180 -6.41 -10.08 2.84
C SER A 180 -7.91 -10.08 2.48
N LEU A 181 -8.38 -11.06 1.69
CA LEU A 181 -9.81 -11.23 1.38
C LEU A 181 -10.64 -11.57 2.63
N GLY A 182 -10.13 -12.42 3.53
CA GLY A 182 -10.78 -12.71 4.81
C GLY A 182 -11.03 -11.45 5.64
N LEU A 183 -10.01 -10.57 5.74
CA LEU A 183 -10.13 -9.29 6.44
C LEU A 183 -11.12 -8.34 5.77
N LEU A 184 -11.15 -8.30 4.43
CA LEU A 184 -12.13 -7.52 3.69
C LEU A 184 -13.56 -7.98 3.99
N GLN A 185 -13.80 -9.29 3.97
CA GLN A 185 -15.10 -9.87 4.30
C GLN A 185 -15.50 -9.52 5.73
N ASP A 186 -14.56 -9.58 6.67
CA ASP A 186 -14.78 -9.21 8.06
C ASP A 186 -15.14 -7.72 8.24
N LEU A 187 -14.52 -6.82 7.47
CA LEU A 187 -14.89 -5.40 7.47
C LEU A 187 -16.32 -5.18 6.97
N PHE A 188 -16.74 -5.89 5.92
CA PHE A 188 -18.14 -5.83 5.44
C PHE A 188 -19.14 -6.43 6.43
N ILE A 189 -18.80 -7.57 7.05
CA ILE A 189 -19.60 -8.18 8.11
C ILE A 189 -19.72 -7.20 9.28
N SER A 190 -18.62 -6.56 9.69
CA SER A 190 -18.59 -5.56 10.75
C SER A 190 -19.52 -4.38 10.43
N ASN A 191 -19.46 -3.87 9.20
CA ASN A 191 -20.34 -2.79 8.74
C ASN A 191 -21.83 -3.17 8.82
N ASN A 192 -22.18 -4.40 8.47
CA ASN A 192 -23.57 -4.84 8.38
C ASN A 192 -24.18 -5.20 9.74
N ILE A 193 -23.36 -5.55 10.73
CA ILE A 193 -23.82 -6.04 12.04
C ILE A 193 -23.63 -4.99 13.15
N SER A 194 -22.66 -4.09 13.03
CA SER A 194 -22.40 -3.09 14.08
C SER A 194 -23.54 -2.06 14.19
N ASN A 195 -23.82 -1.63 15.41
CA ASN A 195 -24.74 -0.51 15.69
C ASN A 195 -24.00 0.84 15.82
N LEU A 196 -22.82 0.98 15.21
CA LEU A 196 -22.11 2.26 15.15
C LEU A 196 -22.82 3.21 14.18
N THR A 197 -22.30 4.44 14.05
CA THR A 197 -22.77 5.37 13.02
C THR A 197 -22.82 4.66 11.65
N PRO A 198 -23.88 4.86 10.85
CA PRO A 198 -24.00 4.20 9.55
C PRO A 198 -22.72 4.34 8.71
N ASN A 199 -22.29 3.22 8.11
CA ASN A 199 -21.12 3.16 7.23
C ASN A 199 -19.75 3.39 7.89
N HIS A 200 -19.65 3.27 9.23
CA HIS A 200 -18.39 3.38 9.97
C HIS A 200 -17.27 2.51 9.36
N TYR A 201 -17.50 1.19 9.27
CA TYR A 201 -16.54 0.25 8.68
C TYR A 201 -16.48 0.31 7.16
N LEU A 202 -17.52 0.83 6.49
CA LEU A 202 -17.61 0.79 5.04
C LEU A 202 -16.47 1.54 4.35
N SER A 203 -16.03 2.65 4.91
CA SER A 203 -14.91 3.43 4.36
C SER A 203 -13.62 2.60 4.34
N PHE A 204 -13.36 1.83 5.40
CA PHE A 204 -12.24 0.88 5.51
C PHE A 204 -12.40 -0.29 4.54
N ALA A 205 -13.59 -0.87 4.46
CA ALA A 205 -13.88 -1.97 3.53
C ALA A 205 -13.63 -1.57 2.07
N TYR A 206 -14.15 -0.42 1.64
CA TYR A 206 -13.98 0.06 0.27
C TYR A 206 -12.53 0.37 -0.09
N ARG A 207 -11.76 1.01 0.79
CA ARG A 207 -10.33 1.22 0.53
C ARG A 207 -9.55 -0.09 0.52
N THR A 208 -9.88 -1.02 1.41
CA THR A 208 -9.27 -2.35 1.44
C THR A 208 -9.53 -3.09 0.13
N GLN A 209 -10.79 -3.11 -0.34
CA GLN A 209 -11.15 -3.71 -1.63
C GLN A 209 -10.41 -3.04 -2.79
N THR A 210 -10.29 -1.72 -2.79
CA THR A 210 -9.54 -1.01 -3.83
C THR A 210 -8.06 -1.31 -3.81
N ARG A 211 -7.42 -1.37 -2.63
CA ARG A 211 -6.01 -1.79 -2.49
C ARG A 211 -5.79 -3.17 -3.06
N MET A 212 -6.67 -4.11 -2.73
CA MET A 212 -6.63 -5.46 -3.27
C MET A 212 -6.80 -5.44 -4.79
N MET A 213 -7.78 -4.71 -5.31
CA MET A 213 -8.04 -4.60 -6.75
C MET A 213 -6.82 -4.06 -7.52
N ILE A 214 -6.23 -2.95 -7.04
CA ILE A 214 -5.03 -2.36 -7.65
C ILE A 214 -3.88 -3.36 -7.59
N THR A 215 -3.63 -3.96 -6.43
CA THR A 215 -2.50 -4.88 -6.24
C THR A 215 -2.64 -6.14 -7.11
N LEU A 216 -3.84 -6.74 -7.15
CA LEU A 216 -4.13 -7.88 -8.00
C LEU A 216 -3.98 -7.55 -9.49
N PHE A 217 -4.32 -6.33 -9.90
CA PHE A 217 -4.10 -5.89 -11.28
C PHE A 217 -2.61 -5.79 -11.63
N HIS A 218 -1.75 -5.33 -10.72
CA HIS A 218 -0.30 -5.37 -10.92
C HIS A 218 0.23 -6.80 -10.98
N TRP A 219 -0.32 -7.69 -10.17
CA TRP A 219 0.07 -9.09 -10.13
C TRP A 219 -0.35 -9.83 -11.40
N PHE A 220 -1.57 -9.58 -11.89
CA PHE A 220 -2.21 -10.32 -12.97
C PHE A 220 -2.79 -9.37 -14.01
N PRO A 221 -1.96 -8.56 -14.69
CA PRO A 221 -2.46 -7.59 -15.63
C PRO A 221 -3.13 -8.31 -16.80
N TYR A 222 -4.43 -8.09 -16.94
CA TYR A 222 -5.26 -8.67 -18.01
C TYR A 222 -5.41 -10.21 -18.02
N ASP A 223 -5.14 -10.88 -16.90
CA ASP A 223 -5.26 -12.34 -16.78
C ASP A 223 -6.67 -12.79 -16.38
N SER A 224 -7.09 -13.97 -16.85
CA SER A 224 -8.31 -14.65 -16.38
C SER A 224 -8.36 -14.88 -14.85
N GLN A 225 -7.20 -15.04 -14.22
CA GLN A 225 -7.05 -15.22 -12.79
C GLN A 225 -7.40 -13.95 -12.01
N PHE A 226 -7.12 -12.76 -12.56
CA PHE A 226 -7.62 -11.51 -11.98
C PHE A 226 -9.14 -11.53 -11.89
N LEU A 227 -9.82 -11.92 -12.97
CA LEU A 227 -11.27 -12.01 -13.01
C LEU A 227 -11.81 -13.05 -12.02
N ASN A 228 -11.24 -14.25 -11.99
CA ASN A 228 -11.68 -15.31 -11.07
C ASN A 228 -11.47 -14.91 -9.61
N THR A 229 -10.37 -14.22 -9.30
CA THR A 229 -10.07 -13.79 -7.93
C THR A 229 -11.05 -12.69 -7.47
N THR A 230 -11.32 -11.73 -8.35
CA THR A 230 -12.17 -10.56 -8.03
C THR A 230 -13.67 -10.88 -8.00
N GLN A 231 -14.10 -12.05 -8.48
CA GLN A 231 -15.49 -12.53 -8.30
C GLN A 231 -15.90 -12.70 -6.83
N GLN A 232 -14.92 -12.85 -5.92
CA GLN A 232 -15.18 -13.01 -4.49
C GLN A 232 -15.36 -11.67 -3.76
N PHE A 233 -15.16 -10.55 -4.45
CA PHE A 233 -15.28 -9.21 -3.86
C PHE A 233 -16.74 -8.77 -3.78
N ALA A 234 -17.03 -7.90 -2.82
CA ALA A 234 -18.38 -7.37 -2.67
C ALA A 234 -18.71 -6.42 -3.82
N GLU A 235 -19.95 -6.47 -4.31
CA GLU A 235 -20.44 -5.49 -5.27
C GLU A 235 -20.58 -4.10 -4.63
N LEU A 236 -20.46 -3.07 -5.45
CA LEU A 236 -20.66 -1.69 -5.04
C LEU A 236 -22.12 -1.44 -4.64
N ASP A 237 -22.34 -0.99 -3.40
CA ASP A 237 -23.62 -0.44 -2.95
C ASP A 237 -23.68 1.05 -3.34
N GLU A 238 -24.36 1.35 -4.44
CA GLU A 238 -24.42 2.71 -5.02
C GLU A 238 -24.89 3.76 -4.03
N MET A 239 -25.90 3.43 -3.21
CA MET A 239 -26.50 4.36 -2.28
C MET A 239 -25.52 4.69 -1.15
N LYS A 240 -24.89 3.66 -0.57
CA LYS A 240 -23.93 3.87 0.52
C LYS A 240 -22.65 4.56 0.04
N ALA A 241 -22.14 4.17 -1.12
CA ALA A 241 -20.96 4.80 -1.70
C ALA A 241 -21.20 6.28 -2.00
N THR A 242 -22.33 6.62 -2.63
CA THR A 242 -22.70 8.02 -2.90
C THR A 242 -22.90 8.83 -1.62
N ALA A 243 -23.46 8.22 -0.56
CA ALA A 243 -23.59 8.85 0.74
C ALA A 243 -22.22 9.22 1.34
N LEU A 244 -21.21 8.35 1.20
CA LEU A 244 -19.85 8.62 1.66
C LEU A 244 -19.25 9.86 0.99
N GLY A 245 -19.24 9.96 -0.34
CA GLY A 245 -18.65 11.12 -1.00
C GLY A 245 -19.52 12.36 -1.01
N ASN A 246 -20.76 12.31 -0.53
CA ASN A 246 -21.58 13.50 -0.30
C ASN A 246 -21.25 14.23 1.01
N ILE A 247 -20.44 13.63 1.90
CA ILE A 247 -19.95 14.24 3.14
C ILE A 247 -19.13 15.52 2.86
N SER A 248 -18.95 16.36 3.89
CA SER A 248 -18.15 17.59 3.83
C SER A 248 -16.77 17.33 3.20
N PRO A 249 -16.35 18.15 2.21
CA PRO A 249 -15.02 18.11 1.63
C PRO A 249 -13.85 18.17 2.64
N ALA A 250 -14.06 18.76 3.83
CA ALA A 250 -13.07 18.77 4.91
C ALA A 250 -12.76 17.36 5.44
N GLN A 251 -13.69 16.41 5.28
CA GLN A 251 -13.49 15.00 5.53
C GLN A 251 -13.17 14.32 4.20
N TRP A 252 -11.90 14.38 3.80
CA TRP A 252 -11.44 13.81 2.53
C TRP A 252 -11.48 12.27 2.51
N TYR A 253 -11.47 11.63 3.68
CA TYR A 253 -11.34 10.18 3.81
C TYR A 253 -12.54 9.39 3.22
N PRO A 254 -13.81 9.74 3.49
CA PRO A 254 -14.96 9.10 2.83
C PRO A 254 -15.05 9.37 1.33
N ILE A 255 -14.68 10.58 0.87
CA ILE A 255 -14.63 10.92 -0.57
C ILE A 255 -13.62 10.02 -1.28
N TRP A 256 -12.46 9.85 -0.66
CA TRP A 256 -11.40 8.99 -1.17
C TRP A 256 -11.82 7.51 -1.20
N SER A 257 -12.57 7.04 -0.20
CA SER A 257 -13.18 5.69 -0.22
C SER A 257 -14.18 5.51 -1.37
N GLU A 258 -15.08 6.47 -1.63
CA GLU A 258 -16.01 6.40 -2.78
C GLU A 258 -15.23 6.37 -4.10
N ALA A 259 -14.24 7.26 -4.25
CA ALA A 259 -13.43 7.32 -5.47
C ALA A 259 -12.71 5.99 -5.73
N GLY A 260 -12.08 5.43 -4.69
CA GLY A 260 -11.39 4.16 -4.79
C GLY A 260 -12.30 3.02 -5.24
N ILE A 261 -13.49 2.85 -4.63
CA ILE A 261 -14.36 1.71 -4.97
C ILE A 261 -14.94 1.84 -6.38
N ARG A 262 -15.28 3.06 -6.82
CA ARG A 262 -15.75 3.31 -8.19
C ARG A 262 -14.67 3.03 -9.22
N TRP A 263 -13.43 3.42 -8.94
CA TRP A 263 -12.29 3.06 -9.78
C TRP A 263 -12.13 1.55 -9.90
N SER A 264 -12.22 0.82 -8.78
CA SER A 264 -12.14 -0.65 -8.76
C SER A 264 -13.23 -1.31 -9.61
N GLU A 265 -14.47 -0.81 -9.52
CA GLU A 265 -15.56 -1.33 -10.35
C GLU A 265 -15.39 -0.98 -11.82
N CYS A 266 -14.90 0.22 -12.16
CA CYS A 266 -14.53 0.53 -13.54
C CYS A 266 -13.50 -0.47 -14.08
N LEU A 267 -12.45 -0.75 -13.31
CA LEU A 267 -11.42 -1.71 -13.69
C LEU A 267 -12.03 -3.09 -13.91
N ARG A 268 -12.81 -3.59 -12.94
CA ARG A 268 -13.46 -4.90 -13.01
C ARG A 268 -14.40 -5.02 -14.23
N LEU A 269 -15.26 -4.02 -14.46
CA LEU A 269 -16.20 -4.00 -15.59
C LEU A 269 -15.46 -3.97 -16.94
N LEU A 270 -14.44 -3.12 -17.07
CA LEU A 270 -13.61 -3.08 -18.26
C LEU A 270 -12.93 -4.43 -18.49
N MET A 271 -12.41 -5.06 -17.44
CA MET A 271 -11.78 -6.38 -17.52
C MET A 271 -12.75 -7.48 -17.98
N LEU A 272 -14.00 -7.46 -17.51
CA LEU A 272 -15.07 -8.37 -17.95
C LEU A 272 -15.58 -8.11 -19.37
N GLY A 273 -15.14 -7.03 -20.03
CA GLY A 273 -15.63 -6.63 -21.35
C GLY A 273 -17.05 -6.05 -21.32
N ASN A 274 -17.54 -5.66 -20.15
CA ASN A 274 -18.88 -5.11 -19.97
C ASN A 274 -18.92 -3.59 -20.25
N THR A 275 -20.10 -3.18 -20.71
CA THR A 275 -20.49 -2.00 -21.49
C THR A 275 -20.15 -0.61 -20.94
N THR A 276 -19.94 0.29 -21.90
CA THR A 276 -19.49 1.69 -21.76
C THR A 276 -20.31 2.55 -20.79
N HIS A 277 -21.63 2.36 -20.71
CA HIS A 277 -22.52 3.29 -20.00
C HIS A 277 -22.27 3.36 -18.49
N ILE A 278 -22.16 2.23 -17.79
CA ILE A 278 -21.91 2.22 -16.33
C ILE A 278 -20.52 2.80 -16.04
N VAL A 279 -19.53 2.43 -16.84
CA VAL A 279 -18.17 2.96 -16.70
C VAL A 279 -18.17 4.49 -16.93
N ASP A 280 -18.96 5.01 -17.87
CA ASP A 280 -19.12 6.44 -18.09
C ASP A 280 -19.76 7.16 -16.90
N GLN A 281 -20.78 6.56 -16.28
CA GLN A 281 -21.40 7.09 -15.06
C GLN A 281 -20.39 7.18 -13.92
N TYR A 282 -19.58 6.14 -13.72
CA TYR A 282 -18.56 6.11 -12.66
C TYR A 282 -17.43 7.09 -12.94
N LEU A 283 -16.95 7.20 -14.18
CA LEU A 283 -15.97 8.21 -14.58
C LEU A 283 -16.50 9.64 -14.37
N ALA A 284 -17.75 9.91 -14.71
CA ALA A 284 -18.38 11.20 -14.46
C ALA A 284 -18.44 11.51 -12.96
N ARG A 285 -18.82 10.51 -12.14
CA ARG A 285 -18.85 10.66 -10.68
C ARG A 285 -17.46 10.89 -10.09
N LEU A 286 -16.43 10.19 -10.55
CA LEU A 286 -15.05 10.45 -10.17
C LEU A 286 -14.64 11.90 -10.48
N GLY A 287 -15.04 12.43 -11.64
CA GLY A 287 -14.80 13.85 -11.97
C GLY A 287 -15.47 14.82 -10.98
N VAL A 288 -16.69 14.51 -10.54
CA VAL A 288 -17.38 15.29 -9.49
C VAL A 288 -16.60 15.23 -8.16
N LEU A 289 -16.14 14.05 -7.74
CA LEU A 289 -15.38 13.88 -6.50
C LEU A 289 -14.01 14.59 -6.56
N SER A 290 -13.35 14.54 -7.71
CA SER A 290 -12.10 15.28 -7.98
C SER A 290 -12.31 16.79 -7.83
N ASN A 291 -13.31 17.35 -8.51
CA ASN A 291 -13.62 18.79 -8.44
C ASN A 291 -14.00 19.23 -7.02
N LYS A 292 -14.74 18.37 -6.29
CA LYS A 292 -15.17 18.63 -4.92
C LYS A 292 -14.00 18.79 -3.94
N THR A 293 -12.87 18.14 -4.20
CA THR A 293 -11.69 18.15 -3.33
C THR A 293 -10.61 19.15 -3.73
N ALA A 294 -10.68 19.71 -4.95
CA ALA A 294 -9.64 20.56 -5.53
C ALA A 294 -9.21 21.74 -4.64
N SER A 295 -10.16 22.44 -4.01
CA SER A 295 -9.85 23.64 -3.22
C SER A 295 -9.35 23.36 -1.79
N LEU A 296 -9.55 22.16 -1.25
CA LEU A 296 -9.21 21.83 0.14
C LEU A 296 -8.08 20.81 0.26
N ASN A 297 -7.97 19.92 -0.72
CA ASN A 297 -6.94 18.89 -0.75
C ASN A 297 -6.59 18.58 -2.21
N GLN A 298 -5.72 19.41 -2.78
CA GLN A 298 -5.26 19.30 -4.16
C GLN A 298 -4.64 17.92 -4.45
N TYR A 299 -3.91 17.35 -3.50
CA TYR A 299 -3.34 16.01 -3.62
C TYR A 299 -4.40 14.94 -3.89
N ILE A 300 -5.52 14.95 -3.14
CA ILE A 300 -6.62 14.00 -3.35
C ILE A 300 -7.29 14.25 -4.70
N SER A 301 -7.54 15.50 -5.07
CA SER A 301 -8.13 15.85 -6.37
C SER A 301 -7.29 15.35 -7.56
N ASP A 302 -5.98 15.60 -7.52
CA ASP A 302 -5.04 15.14 -8.54
C ASP A 302 -4.97 13.61 -8.57
N SER A 303 -5.00 12.97 -7.41
CA SER A 303 -5.00 11.51 -7.30
C SER A 303 -6.26 10.87 -7.90
N ILE A 304 -7.45 11.47 -7.71
CA ILE A 304 -8.69 11.04 -8.40
C ILE A 304 -8.56 11.24 -9.92
N SER A 305 -7.94 12.34 -10.34
CA SER A 305 -7.76 12.64 -11.76
C SER A 305 -6.80 11.65 -12.44
N ILE A 306 -5.76 11.23 -11.74
CA ILE A 306 -4.86 10.15 -12.18
C ILE A 306 -5.62 8.82 -12.30
N MET A 307 -6.45 8.47 -11.31
CA MET A 307 -7.34 7.29 -11.37
C MET A 307 -8.21 7.28 -12.62
N ILE A 308 -8.83 8.42 -12.96
CA ILE A 308 -9.66 8.60 -14.17
C ILE A 308 -8.85 8.31 -15.43
N SER A 309 -7.66 8.92 -15.57
CA SER A 309 -6.80 8.72 -16.74
C SER A 309 -6.38 7.27 -16.93
N HIS A 310 -6.05 6.55 -15.85
CA HIS A 310 -5.75 5.11 -15.94
C HIS A 310 -6.94 4.28 -16.43
N ILE A 311 -8.16 4.53 -15.93
CA ILE A 311 -9.36 3.81 -16.41
C ILE A 311 -9.62 4.09 -17.89
N ARG A 312 -9.45 5.33 -18.34
CA ARG A 312 -9.59 5.69 -19.75
C ARG A 312 -8.51 5.02 -20.60
N ALA A 313 -7.26 5.01 -20.14
CA ALA A 313 -6.17 4.31 -20.81
C ALA A 313 -6.48 2.81 -20.96
N ILE A 314 -6.96 2.14 -19.91
CA ILE A 314 -7.39 0.72 -19.96
C ILE A 314 -8.47 0.52 -21.02
N ARG A 315 -9.48 1.39 -21.04
CA ARG A 315 -10.58 1.32 -22.02
C ARG A 315 -10.04 1.48 -23.45
N TYR A 316 -9.21 2.49 -23.69
CA TYR A 316 -8.63 2.73 -25.01
C TYR A 316 -7.69 1.60 -25.45
N TYR A 317 -6.91 1.04 -24.53
CA TYR A 317 -6.10 -0.17 -24.77
C TYR A 317 -6.97 -1.34 -25.22
N LYS A 318 -8.09 -1.62 -24.52
CA LYS A 318 -9.01 -2.71 -24.90
C LYS A 318 -9.71 -2.49 -26.23
N ASN A 319 -9.96 -1.23 -26.61
CA ASN A 319 -10.58 -0.86 -27.89
C ASN A 319 -9.55 -0.63 -29.00
N GLU A 320 -8.26 -0.94 -28.77
CA GLU A 320 -7.17 -0.74 -29.72
C GLU A 320 -7.02 0.72 -30.21
N SER A 321 -7.45 1.69 -29.38
CA SER A 321 -7.33 3.14 -29.61
C SER A 321 -6.01 3.65 -29.01
N TRP A 322 -4.90 3.35 -29.66
CA TRP A 322 -3.56 3.46 -29.06
C TRP A 322 -3.12 4.90 -28.78
N GLN A 323 -3.47 5.85 -29.65
CA GLN A 323 -3.08 7.25 -29.48
C GLN A 323 -3.78 7.86 -28.27
N GLU A 324 -5.07 7.59 -28.10
CA GLU A 324 -5.88 8.04 -26.98
C GLU A 324 -5.41 7.39 -25.67
N CYS A 325 -5.07 6.09 -25.70
CA CYS A 325 -4.45 5.41 -24.57
C CYS A 325 -3.17 6.13 -24.10
N LEU A 326 -2.27 6.43 -25.04
CA LEU A 326 -1.00 7.08 -24.74
C LEU A 326 -1.16 8.54 -24.27
N ASN A 327 -2.16 9.26 -24.79
CA ASN A 327 -2.50 10.60 -24.32
C ASN A 327 -2.94 10.58 -22.86
N GLU A 328 -3.82 9.63 -22.47
CA GLU A 328 -4.27 9.47 -21.09
C GLU A 328 -3.13 9.06 -20.15
N LEU A 329 -2.22 8.17 -20.59
CA LEU A 329 -1.05 7.79 -19.79
C LEU A 329 -0.06 8.96 -19.63
N SER A 330 0.12 9.78 -20.66
CA SER A 330 0.97 10.98 -20.60
C SER A 330 0.41 12.03 -19.63
N ASP A 331 -0.90 12.23 -19.66
CA ASP A 331 -1.61 13.13 -18.76
C ASP A 331 -1.55 12.65 -17.30
N ALA A 332 -1.71 11.34 -17.06
CA ALA A 332 -1.51 10.72 -15.74
C ALA A 332 -0.07 10.92 -15.23
N ASP A 333 0.95 10.63 -16.04
CA ASP A 333 2.37 10.80 -15.72
C ASP A 333 2.71 12.29 -15.41
N GLN A 334 2.13 13.22 -16.18
CA GLN A 334 2.35 14.65 -15.95
C GLN A 334 1.69 15.15 -14.66
N ARG A 335 0.50 14.65 -14.31
CA ARG A 335 -0.14 14.97 -13.02
C ARG A 335 0.63 14.37 -11.86
N ASP A 336 1.03 13.11 -11.98
CA ASP A 336 1.84 12.41 -10.98
C ASP A 336 3.15 13.16 -10.70
N ALA A 337 3.85 13.61 -11.75
CA ALA A 337 5.08 14.38 -11.60
C ALA A 337 4.89 15.76 -10.91
N LYS A 338 3.68 16.32 -10.94
CA LYS A 338 3.32 17.56 -10.23
C LYS A 338 2.96 17.32 -8.76
N LEU A 339 2.68 16.08 -8.38
CA LEU A 339 2.71 15.67 -6.99
C LEU A 339 4.19 15.67 -6.58
N VAL A 340 4.77 16.88 -6.40
CA VAL A 340 6.06 17.20 -5.74
C VAL A 340 6.28 16.16 -4.65
N PRO A 341 7.49 15.60 -4.48
CA PRO A 341 7.74 14.33 -3.78
C PRO A 341 7.17 14.30 -2.36
N ASN A 342 5.86 14.13 -2.28
CA ASN A 342 5.11 13.69 -1.14
C ASN A 342 5.28 12.18 -1.17
N THR A 343 6.54 11.77 -1.08
CA THR A 343 7.01 10.40 -0.98
C THR A 343 6.37 9.73 0.25
N ASN A 344 5.77 10.52 1.16
CA ASN A 344 5.11 10.06 2.37
C ASN A 344 3.76 9.38 2.10
N THR A 345 3.10 9.61 0.97
CA THR A 345 1.80 8.97 0.69
C THR A 345 1.74 8.45 -0.73
N PRO A 346 1.37 7.17 -0.94
CA PRO A 346 1.11 6.69 -2.29
C PRO A 346 -0.16 7.34 -2.85
N SER A 347 -0.13 7.71 -4.12
CA SER A 347 -1.17 8.48 -4.83
C SER A 347 -2.48 7.71 -4.98
N LEU A 348 -2.45 6.39 -4.98
CA LEU A 348 -3.62 5.54 -5.27
C LEU A 348 -3.88 4.55 -4.12
N LEU A 349 -4.20 5.05 -2.92
CA LEU A 349 -4.51 4.20 -1.75
C LEU A 349 -3.39 3.18 -1.46
N PHE A 350 -2.18 3.65 -1.16
CA PHE A 350 -1.01 2.77 -0.91
C PHE A 350 -0.41 2.07 -2.15
N ALA A 351 -0.87 2.41 -3.35
CA ALA A 351 -0.18 2.13 -4.61
C ALA A 351 0.35 3.43 -5.25
N TYR A 352 1.49 3.37 -5.94
CA TYR A 352 2.01 4.52 -6.69
C TYR A 352 1.48 4.49 -8.12
N SER A 353 1.08 5.65 -8.65
CA SER A 353 0.67 5.76 -10.06
C SER A 353 1.79 5.37 -11.02
N SER A 354 3.05 5.61 -10.65
CA SER A 354 4.21 5.18 -11.42
C SER A 354 4.28 3.66 -11.62
N GLU A 355 3.87 2.87 -10.62
CA GLU A 355 3.77 1.41 -10.72
C GLU A 355 2.70 1.01 -11.73
N LEU A 356 1.54 1.66 -11.68
CA LEU A 356 0.42 1.39 -12.59
C LEU A 356 0.76 1.81 -14.04
N LEU A 357 1.44 2.94 -14.20
CA LEU A 357 1.98 3.39 -15.49
C LEU A 357 3.00 2.37 -16.03
N ALA A 358 3.90 1.86 -15.20
CA ALA A 358 4.87 0.85 -15.62
C ALA A 358 4.19 -0.43 -16.11
N VAL A 359 3.11 -0.88 -15.47
CA VAL A 359 2.28 -2.00 -15.95
C VAL A 359 1.72 -1.71 -17.35
N HIS A 360 1.14 -0.53 -17.57
CA HIS A 360 0.62 -0.17 -18.90
C HIS A 360 1.70 -0.16 -19.99
N LEU A 361 2.87 0.39 -19.68
CA LEU A 361 3.99 0.45 -20.62
C LEU A 361 4.48 -0.96 -21.00
N LEU A 362 4.54 -1.89 -20.05
CA LEU A 362 4.90 -3.28 -20.34
C LEU A 362 3.90 -3.99 -21.25
N LEU A 363 2.61 -3.79 -21.02
CA LEU A 363 1.56 -4.39 -21.83
C LEU A 363 1.58 -3.85 -23.26
N LEU A 364 1.75 -2.54 -23.40
CA LEU A 364 1.92 -1.90 -24.70
C LEU A 364 3.19 -2.41 -25.39
N HIS A 365 4.31 -2.53 -24.67
CA HIS A 365 5.53 -3.08 -25.22
C HIS A 365 5.32 -4.50 -25.75
N GLU A 366 4.68 -5.39 -24.98
CA GLU A 366 4.36 -6.77 -25.38
C GLU A 366 3.49 -6.82 -26.64
N LYS A 367 2.42 -6.01 -26.69
CA LYS A 367 1.52 -5.92 -27.85
C LYS A 367 2.26 -5.49 -29.13
N PHE A 368 3.32 -4.69 -29.00
CA PHE A 368 4.04 -4.06 -30.12
C PHE A 368 5.52 -4.45 -30.21
N GLN A 369 5.92 -5.63 -29.71
CA GLN A 369 7.32 -6.11 -29.76
C GLN A 369 7.93 -6.08 -31.19
N ASN A 370 7.10 -6.13 -32.23
CA ASN A 370 7.50 -6.08 -33.63
C ASN A 370 7.41 -4.67 -34.28
N GLY A 371 7.19 -3.61 -33.50
CA GLY A 371 7.27 -2.21 -33.97
C GLY A 371 6.09 -1.71 -34.81
N LEU A 372 4.90 -2.32 -34.71
CA LEU A 372 3.73 -1.96 -35.53
C LEU A 372 2.81 -0.89 -34.91
N ILE A 373 3.37 0.23 -34.44
CA ILE A 373 2.72 1.54 -34.56
C ILE A 373 3.77 2.57 -34.98
N PRO A 374 3.58 3.35 -36.06
CA PRO A 374 4.48 4.44 -36.42
C PRO A 374 4.32 5.64 -35.46
N GLY A 375 5.39 6.05 -34.77
CA GLY A 375 5.43 7.36 -34.08
C GLY A 375 6.36 7.44 -32.86
N ASN A 376 6.79 8.67 -32.52
CA ASN A 376 7.36 8.99 -31.21
C ASN A 376 6.25 9.57 -30.33
N TYR A 377 6.21 9.17 -29.06
CA TYR A 377 5.20 9.60 -28.10
C TYR A 377 5.83 10.45 -27.01
N THR A 378 5.10 11.46 -26.53
CA THR A 378 5.61 12.32 -25.46
C THR A 378 5.13 11.80 -24.10
N LEU A 379 6.06 11.31 -23.28
CA LEU A 379 5.83 10.97 -21.87
C LEU A 379 6.81 11.78 -21.01
N ARG A 380 6.36 12.51 -19.97
CA ARG A 380 7.17 13.50 -19.21
C ARG A 380 7.89 14.53 -20.12
N SER A 381 7.21 15.02 -21.15
CA SER A 381 7.81 15.96 -22.13
C SER A 381 9.04 15.40 -22.87
N ARG A 382 9.26 14.07 -22.84
CA ARG A 382 10.32 13.38 -23.58
C ARG A 382 9.70 12.50 -24.67
N GLN A 383 10.25 12.61 -25.88
CA GLN A 383 9.94 11.69 -26.97
C GLN A 383 10.44 10.29 -26.58
N THR A 384 9.53 9.32 -26.62
CA THR A 384 9.72 7.94 -26.22
C THR A 384 9.17 7.06 -27.33
N SER A 385 9.98 6.13 -27.85
CA SER A 385 9.51 5.10 -28.77
C SER A 385 8.80 3.98 -28.00
N VAL A 386 7.93 3.23 -28.67
CA VAL A 386 7.35 1.99 -28.11
C VAL A 386 8.44 0.99 -27.71
N MET A 387 9.57 1.01 -28.42
CA MET A 387 10.74 0.19 -28.07
C MET A 387 11.38 0.59 -26.74
N ASP A 388 11.17 1.83 -26.28
CA ASP A 388 11.71 2.35 -25.02
C ASP A 388 10.75 2.12 -23.84
N PHE A 389 9.53 1.64 -24.06
CA PHE A 389 8.52 1.48 -23.01
C PHE A 389 8.95 0.54 -21.90
N ALA A 390 9.55 -0.61 -22.23
CA ALA A 390 10.09 -1.52 -21.22
C ALA A 390 11.22 -0.85 -20.43
N THR A 391 12.14 -0.13 -21.07
CA THR A 391 13.20 0.62 -20.38
C THR A 391 12.62 1.69 -19.45
N LYS A 392 11.57 2.41 -19.87
CA LYS A 392 10.90 3.40 -19.04
C LYS A 392 10.14 2.76 -17.87
N ALA A 393 9.49 1.62 -18.09
CA ALA A 393 8.86 0.84 -17.04
C ALA A 393 9.88 0.37 -15.99
N LEU A 394 11.07 -0.06 -16.40
CA LEU A 394 12.15 -0.42 -15.48
C LEU A 394 12.52 0.75 -14.57
N ALA A 395 12.70 1.94 -15.14
CA ALA A 395 13.05 3.14 -14.39
C ALA A 395 11.95 3.50 -13.37
N LEU A 396 10.68 3.42 -13.77
CA LEU A 396 9.55 3.68 -12.87
C LEU A 396 9.50 2.72 -11.68
N TYR A 397 9.71 1.41 -11.89
CA TYR A 397 9.78 0.46 -10.78
C TYR A 397 11.00 0.68 -9.89
N GLN A 398 12.15 1.07 -10.46
CA GLN A 398 13.35 1.40 -9.69
C GLN A 398 13.15 2.64 -8.82
N GLU A 399 12.54 3.70 -9.38
CA GLU A 399 12.16 4.91 -8.65
C GLU A 399 11.18 4.57 -7.52
N ALA A 400 10.12 3.80 -7.81
CA ALA A 400 9.14 3.38 -6.80
C ALA A 400 9.78 2.53 -5.69
N ASN A 401 10.67 1.59 -6.04
CA ASN A 401 11.37 0.75 -5.07
C ASN A 401 12.39 1.52 -4.22
N ALA A 402 12.95 2.63 -4.70
CA ALA A 402 13.82 3.48 -3.89
C ALA A 402 13.04 4.19 -2.77
N VAL A 403 11.76 4.48 -2.99
CA VAL A 403 10.86 5.17 -2.04
C VAL A 403 10.15 4.19 -1.12
N ALA A 404 9.67 3.07 -1.68
CA ALA A 404 9.01 1.99 -0.94
C ALA A 404 9.69 0.66 -1.26
N PRO A 405 10.78 0.34 -0.55
CA PRO A 405 11.59 -0.84 -0.83
C PRO A 405 10.81 -2.14 -0.68
N ASN A 406 11.26 -3.16 -1.42
CA ASN A 406 10.85 -4.54 -1.25
C ASN A 406 9.37 -4.84 -1.49
N ARG A 407 8.60 -3.91 -2.05
CA ARG A 407 7.22 -4.19 -2.47
C ARG A 407 7.21 -5.27 -3.55
N ILE A 408 6.34 -6.26 -3.40
CA ILE A 408 6.21 -7.36 -4.37
C ILE A 408 5.97 -6.83 -5.79
N VAL A 409 5.11 -5.82 -5.92
CA VAL A 409 4.77 -5.22 -7.24
C VAL A 409 6.01 -4.67 -7.96
N ASN A 410 6.98 -4.13 -7.22
CA ASN A 410 8.20 -3.59 -7.80
C ASN A 410 9.19 -4.70 -8.17
N ILE A 411 9.34 -5.71 -7.31
CA ILE A 411 10.25 -6.84 -7.56
C ILE A 411 9.78 -7.64 -8.77
N ILE A 412 8.50 -8.01 -8.82
CA ILE A 412 7.95 -8.76 -9.95
C ILE A 412 7.92 -7.91 -11.22
N GLY A 413 7.60 -6.62 -11.10
CA GLY A 413 7.68 -5.66 -12.20
C GLY A 413 9.07 -5.64 -12.82
N MET A 414 10.11 -5.40 -12.02
CA MET A 414 11.50 -5.42 -12.49
C MET A 414 11.91 -6.78 -13.08
N ALA A 415 11.45 -7.90 -12.52
CA ALA A 415 11.72 -9.23 -13.08
C ALA A 415 11.15 -9.38 -14.50
N ARG A 416 9.85 -9.06 -14.67
CA ARG A 416 9.14 -9.12 -15.95
C ARG A 416 9.73 -8.17 -16.98
N VAL A 417 10.10 -6.94 -16.58
CA VAL A 417 10.72 -5.96 -17.49
C VAL A 417 12.04 -6.48 -18.02
N ASN A 418 12.91 -6.99 -17.14
CA ASN A 418 14.20 -7.52 -17.56
C ASN A 418 14.03 -8.76 -18.45
N ALA A 419 13.01 -9.59 -18.20
CA ALA A 419 12.68 -10.71 -19.06
C ALA A 419 12.26 -10.24 -20.47
N GLN A 420 11.42 -9.21 -20.59
CA GLN A 420 11.03 -8.63 -21.89
C GLN A 420 12.18 -7.96 -22.64
N LEU A 421 13.18 -7.42 -21.91
CA LEU A 421 14.38 -6.82 -22.48
C LEU A 421 15.50 -7.84 -22.80
N ASP A 422 15.22 -9.14 -22.74
CA ASP A 422 16.21 -10.23 -22.88
C ASP A 422 17.40 -10.14 -21.90
N LYS A 423 17.24 -9.42 -20.79
CA LYS A 423 18.21 -9.32 -19.68
C LYS A 423 18.00 -10.47 -18.69
N ILE A 424 18.27 -11.68 -19.17
CA ILE A 424 17.90 -12.92 -18.48
C ILE A 424 18.55 -13.06 -17.09
N ASN A 425 19.78 -12.59 -16.92
CA ASN A 425 20.48 -12.70 -15.64
C ASN A 425 19.86 -11.78 -14.58
N GLU A 426 19.54 -10.56 -14.96
CA GLU A 426 18.90 -9.55 -14.13
C GLU A 426 17.48 -9.99 -13.76
N ALA A 427 16.71 -10.49 -14.72
CA ALA A 427 15.39 -11.07 -14.48
C ALA A 427 15.45 -12.22 -13.46
N ARG A 428 16.42 -13.13 -13.63
CA ARG A 428 16.64 -14.26 -12.71
C ARG A 428 16.91 -13.79 -11.28
N GLN A 429 17.75 -12.75 -11.10
CA GLN A 429 18.06 -12.22 -9.77
C GLN A 429 16.82 -11.68 -9.06
N PHE A 430 15.96 -10.93 -9.76
CA PHE A 430 14.70 -10.45 -9.17
C PHE A 430 13.71 -11.58 -8.86
N TYR A 431 13.61 -12.59 -9.72
CA TYR A 431 12.79 -13.78 -9.42
C TYR A 431 13.33 -14.57 -8.22
N GLN A 432 14.65 -14.68 -8.04
CA GLN A 432 15.24 -15.29 -6.84
C GLN A 432 14.97 -14.48 -5.57
N LEU A 433 15.03 -13.14 -5.65
CA LEU A 433 14.64 -12.26 -4.55
C LEU A 433 13.16 -12.46 -4.18
N LEU A 434 12.28 -12.54 -5.16
CA LEU A 434 10.85 -12.81 -4.97
C LEU A 434 10.63 -14.15 -4.25
N LEU A 435 11.29 -15.22 -4.70
CA LEU A 435 11.23 -16.54 -4.03
C LEU A 435 11.72 -16.49 -2.58
N THR A 436 12.80 -15.74 -2.32
CA THR A 436 13.33 -15.55 -0.97
C THR A 436 12.28 -14.90 -0.07
N GLN A 437 11.61 -13.86 -0.55
CA GLN A 437 10.54 -13.19 0.20
C GLN A 437 9.32 -14.09 0.42
N MET A 438 8.92 -14.86 -0.59
CA MET A 438 7.78 -15.79 -0.48
C MET A 438 8.07 -16.93 0.51
N ASN A 439 9.31 -17.40 0.57
CA ASN A 439 9.72 -18.39 1.55
C ASN A 439 9.64 -17.84 2.98
N LEU A 440 10.07 -16.60 3.19
CA LEU A 440 9.95 -15.92 4.49
C LEU A 440 8.50 -15.74 4.96
N SER A 441 7.54 -15.63 4.04
CA SER A 441 6.11 -15.56 4.34
C SER A 441 5.41 -16.92 4.42
N ASN A 442 6.13 -18.04 4.29
CA ASN A 442 5.55 -19.37 4.12
C ASN A 442 4.53 -19.45 2.96
N ASN A 443 4.69 -18.63 1.93
CA ASN A 443 3.80 -18.55 0.77
C ASN A 443 4.44 -19.18 -0.48
N THR A 444 4.93 -20.40 -0.33
CA THR A 444 5.72 -21.10 -1.36
C THR A 444 4.88 -21.58 -2.54
N ASP A 445 3.57 -21.70 -2.39
CA ASP A 445 2.68 -22.19 -3.45
C ASP A 445 1.95 -21.06 -4.20
N SER A 446 2.35 -19.81 -3.96
CA SER A 446 1.83 -18.66 -4.70
C SER A 446 2.13 -18.76 -6.19
N ILE A 447 1.30 -18.10 -7.00
CA ILE A 447 1.57 -17.92 -8.42
C ILE A 447 2.87 -17.16 -8.69
N PHE A 448 3.35 -16.33 -7.78
CA PHE A 448 4.68 -15.69 -7.90
C PHE A 448 5.79 -16.72 -7.86
N THR A 449 5.67 -17.67 -6.95
CA THR A 449 6.59 -18.79 -6.86
C THR A 449 6.52 -19.64 -8.12
N GLN A 450 5.32 -19.88 -8.65
CA GLN A 450 5.15 -20.61 -9.91
C GLN A 450 5.76 -19.87 -11.12
N GLU A 451 5.52 -18.57 -11.26
CA GLU A 451 6.10 -17.73 -12.33
C GLU A 451 7.63 -17.70 -12.22
N ALA A 452 8.15 -17.43 -11.02
CA ALA A 452 9.59 -17.37 -10.77
C ALA A 452 10.27 -18.71 -11.05
N ASN A 453 9.71 -19.81 -10.55
CA ASN A 453 10.23 -21.16 -10.79
C ASN A 453 10.18 -21.52 -12.28
N SER A 454 9.09 -21.19 -12.97
CA SER A 454 8.94 -21.43 -14.40
C SER A 454 10.00 -20.67 -15.21
N PHE A 455 10.25 -19.40 -14.87
CA PHE A 455 11.28 -18.60 -15.51
C PHE A 455 12.69 -19.18 -15.27
N ILE A 456 13.01 -19.52 -14.02
CA ILE A 456 14.32 -20.07 -13.64
C ILE A 456 14.56 -21.43 -14.31
N ALA A 457 13.53 -22.29 -14.40
CA ALA A 457 13.62 -23.57 -15.08
C ALA A 457 13.84 -23.41 -16.60
N LYS A 458 13.22 -22.42 -17.23
CA LYS A 458 13.43 -22.08 -18.64
C LYS A 458 14.84 -21.54 -18.92
N TYR A 459 15.42 -20.81 -17.96
CA TYR A 459 16.73 -20.16 -18.12
C TYR A 459 17.69 -20.52 -16.97
N PRO A 460 18.19 -21.77 -16.89
CA PRO A 460 19.08 -22.21 -15.83
C PRO A 460 20.42 -21.48 -15.86
N ILE A 461 21.10 -21.42 -14.71
CA ILE A 461 22.45 -20.85 -14.60
C ILE A 461 23.43 -21.76 -15.36
N GLN A 462 24.10 -21.22 -16.38
CA GLN A 462 25.16 -21.92 -17.10
C GLN A 462 26.42 -22.01 -16.20
N PRO A 463 26.99 -23.22 -15.96
CA PRO A 463 28.08 -23.42 -15.00
C PRO A 463 29.33 -22.56 -15.24
N ASN A 464 29.57 -22.12 -16.48
CA ASN A 464 30.78 -21.37 -16.86
C ASN A 464 30.70 -19.84 -16.66
N PHE A 465 29.57 -19.28 -16.21
CA PHE A 465 29.41 -17.84 -15.96
C PHE A 465 29.57 -17.43 -14.49
N ALA A 466 29.71 -18.39 -13.57
CA ALA A 466 29.80 -18.16 -12.14
C ALA A 466 31.09 -17.43 -11.69
N SER A 467 32.14 -17.38 -12.52
CA SER A 467 33.47 -16.90 -12.11
C SER A 467 33.78 -15.42 -12.38
N LYS A 468 32.89 -14.65 -13.02
CA LYS A 468 33.18 -13.25 -13.40
C LYS A 468 32.28 -12.16 -12.81
N GLN A 469 31.20 -12.49 -12.09
CA GLN A 469 30.21 -11.48 -11.66
C GLN A 469 30.41 -10.90 -10.24
N HIS A 470 31.40 -11.35 -9.47
CA HIS A 470 31.61 -10.83 -8.11
C HIS A 470 32.11 -9.37 -8.03
N SER A 471 32.38 -8.68 -9.16
CA SER A 471 33.05 -7.37 -9.15
C SER A 471 32.22 -6.15 -9.57
N TYR A 472 30.98 -6.29 -10.07
CA TYR A 472 30.26 -5.13 -10.64
C TYR A 472 29.05 -4.59 -9.86
N PHE A 473 28.51 -5.29 -8.86
CA PHE A 473 27.25 -4.86 -8.23
C PHE A 473 27.25 -5.03 -6.70
N SER A 474 27.98 -4.15 -6.02
CA SER A 474 28.10 -4.10 -4.55
C SER A 474 27.35 -2.93 -3.90
N SER A 475 26.45 -2.23 -4.60
CA SER A 475 25.75 -1.06 -4.04
C SER A 475 24.23 -1.23 -3.98
N ILE A 476 23.58 -1.66 -5.06
CA ILE A 476 22.10 -1.86 -5.07
C ILE A 476 21.69 -3.18 -4.40
N PHE A 477 22.46 -4.24 -4.64
CA PHE A 477 22.22 -5.56 -4.03
C PHE A 477 22.57 -5.55 -2.53
N LEU A 478 23.61 -4.79 -2.13
CA LEU A 478 23.95 -4.63 -0.72
C LEU A 478 22.84 -3.91 0.06
N LEU A 479 22.14 -2.92 -0.51
CA LEU A 479 21.02 -2.26 0.16
C LEU A 479 19.81 -3.18 0.36
N LEU A 480 19.50 -4.04 -0.62
CA LEU A 480 18.41 -5.02 -0.55
C LEU A 480 18.75 -6.20 0.40
N PHE A 481 19.98 -6.70 0.39
CA PHE A 481 20.41 -7.80 1.26
C PHE A 481 20.77 -7.37 2.69
N PHE A 482 21.36 -6.19 2.91
CA PHE A 482 21.72 -5.75 4.28
C PHE A 482 20.50 -5.44 5.13
N ASN A 483 19.41 -4.92 4.55
CA ASN A 483 18.17 -4.71 5.31
C ASN A 483 17.53 -6.04 5.74
N LEU A 484 17.65 -7.12 4.96
CA LEU A 484 17.16 -8.44 5.38
C LEU A 484 18.05 -9.11 6.43
N PHE A 485 19.38 -9.03 6.31
CA PHE A 485 20.29 -9.78 7.20
C PHE A 485 20.65 -9.08 8.50
N LYS A 486 20.63 -7.74 8.58
CA LYS A 486 20.81 -7.03 9.87
C LYS A 486 19.60 -7.16 10.80
N ILE A 487 18.41 -7.41 10.24
CA ILE A 487 17.13 -7.44 10.97
C ILE A 487 16.81 -8.82 11.52
N ILE A 488 17.41 -9.90 11.01
CA ILE A 488 17.26 -11.26 11.57
C ILE A 488 18.21 -11.50 12.77
N ASN A 489 19.23 -10.66 12.94
CA ASN A 489 20.27 -10.79 13.98
C ASN A 489 20.22 -9.69 15.06
N GLN A 490 19.16 -8.88 15.10
CA GLN A 490 18.82 -7.94 16.18
C GLN A 490 17.38 -8.22 16.60
#